data_AF-A0A7S2U676-F1
#
_entry.id   AF-A0A7S2U676-F1
#
_cell.length_a   1.000
_cell.length_b   1.000
_cell.length_c   1.000
_cell.angle_alpha   90.00
_cell.angle_beta   90.00
_cell.angle_gamma   90.00
#
_symmetry.space_group_name_H-M   'P 1'
#
loop_
_entity.id
_entity.type
_entity.pdbx_description
1 polymer ?
#
loop_
_entity_poly.entity_id
_entity_poly.type
_entity_poly.pdbx_seq_one_letter_code
_entity_poly.pdbx_strand_id
1 'polypeptide(L)'
;ASSGERGEGQSDDYGGENARELLVIVLDVTPWAWGEREMRRAVQDEQRRKAGKRSMGPANLEEAIAATLALGTAVGCLDRQNCLSVVGVSGSETAVLYPRKSSLGHAVHDAPEWSGSKIDARALDEGIRLGVAELAARSTARTQPTSSSPSKQ
;
A
#
# COMPACT_ATOMS: atom_id res chain seq x y z
N ALA A 1 61.72 -30.25 -7.91
CA ALA A 1 60.61 -30.46 -8.86
C ALA A 1 59.41 -29.68 -8.32
N SER A 2 59.13 -28.53 -8.91
CA SER A 2 57.98 -27.70 -8.59
C SER A 2 56.77 -28.22 -9.36
N SER A 3 55.83 -28.82 -8.66
CA SER A 3 54.53 -29.17 -9.23
C SER A 3 53.55 -28.12 -8.74
N GLY A 4 53.48 -27.02 -9.50
CA GLY A 4 52.39 -26.08 -9.39
C GLY A 4 51.16 -26.69 -10.01
N GLU A 5 50.19 -27.08 -9.18
CA GLU A 5 48.84 -27.38 -9.62
C GLU A 5 47.96 -26.19 -9.26
N ARG A 6 47.74 -25.35 -10.27
CA ARG A 6 46.66 -24.36 -10.29
C ARG A 6 45.36 -25.13 -10.35
N GLY A 7 44.80 -25.40 -9.17
CA GLY A 7 43.41 -25.82 -9.02
C GLY A 7 42.50 -24.68 -9.51
N GLU A 8 42.07 -24.86 -10.76
CA GLU A 8 40.68 -24.77 -11.22
C GLU A 8 39.83 -23.62 -10.68
N GLY A 9 39.32 -22.85 -11.65
CA GLY A 9 38.51 -21.67 -11.42
C GLY A 9 37.43 -21.90 -10.39
N GLN A 10 37.49 -21.08 -9.35
CA GLN A 10 36.35 -20.72 -8.55
C GLN A 10 35.37 -20.03 -9.52
N SER A 11 34.57 -20.84 -10.21
CA SER A 11 33.33 -20.39 -10.80
C SER A 11 32.56 -19.82 -9.63
N ASP A 12 32.43 -18.50 -9.61
CA ASP A 12 31.46 -17.82 -8.76
C ASP A 12 30.11 -18.45 -9.09
N ASP A 13 29.78 -19.43 -8.25
CA ASP A 13 28.48 -20.01 -8.13
C ASP A 13 27.61 -18.85 -7.64
N TYR A 14 27.14 -18.02 -8.57
CA TYR A 14 25.92 -17.23 -8.39
C TYR A 14 24.77 -18.25 -8.33
N GLY A 15 24.82 -19.12 -7.33
CA GLY A 15 23.73 -19.97 -6.91
C GLY A 15 22.58 -19.02 -6.67
N GLY A 16 21.52 -19.17 -7.49
CA GLY A 16 20.44 -18.21 -7.64
C GLY A 16 20.04 -17.60 -6.30
N GLU A 17 20.56 -16.41 -6.03
CA GLU A 17 20.19 -15.65 -4.84
C GLU A 17 18.70 -15.37 -5.00
N ASN A 18 17.89 -15.95 -4.12
CA ASN A 18 16.48 -15.61 -4.03
C ASN A 18 16.37 -14.10 -3.82
N ALA A 19 16.13 -13.36 -4.91
CA ALA A 19 16.08 -11.92 -4.89
C ALA A 19 14.84 -11.51 -4.10
N ARG A 20 15.04 -10.96 -2.90
CA ARG A 20 13.94 -10.44 -2.09
C ARG A 20 13.37 -9.22 -2.79
N GLU A 21 12.13 -9.31 -3.25
CA GLU A 21 11.45 -8.17 -3.89
C GLU A 21 10.65 -7.36 -2.85
N LEU A 22 10.68 -6.04 -2.99
CA LEU A 22 9.86 -5.13 -2.20
C LEU A 22 8.91 -4.38 -3.14
N LEU A 23 7.60 -4.55 -2.93
CA LEU A 23 6.59 -3.71 -3.57
C LEU A 23 6.18 -2.58 -2.63
N VAL A 24 6.24 -1.35 -3.11
CA VAL A 24 5.69 -0.17 -2.42
C VAL A 24 4.50 0.37 -3.22
N ILE A 25 3.34 0.41 -2.58
CA ILE A 25 2.12 0.98 -3.15
C ILE A 25 1.87 2.33 -2.50
N VAL A 26 1.75 3.39 -3.30
CA VAL A 26 1.35 4.71 -2.83
C VAL A 26 -0.12 4.94 -3.20
N LEU A 27 -0.98 5.04 -2.19
CA LEU A 27 -2.41 5.21 -2.33
C LEU A 27 -2.81 6.65 -1.96
N ASP A 28 -3.25 7.43 -2.95
CA ASP A 28 -3.90 8.71 -2.69
C ASP A 28 -5.30 8.45 -2.12
N VAL A 29 -5.56 8.98 -0.93
CA VAL A 29 -6.81 8.89 -0.17
C VAL A 29 -7.32 10.26 0.23
N THR A 30 -7.01 11.27 -0.59
CA THR A 30 -7.47 12.64 -0.39
C THR A 30 -9.00 12.75 -0.54
N PRO A 31 -9.78 13.06 0.54
CA PRO A 31 -11.23 12.92 0.52
C PRO A 31 -11.94 13.75 -0.55
N TRP A 32 -11.50 14.98 -0.79
CA TRP A 32 -12.13 15.86 -1.78
C TRP A 32 -11.92 15.37 -3.21
N ALA A 33 -10.76 14.79 -3.53
CA ALA A 33 -10.47 14.24 -4.85
C ALA A 33 -11.35 13.01 -5.16
N TRP A 34 -11.53 12.14 -4.16
CA TRP A 34 -12.42 10.98 -4.29
C TRP A 34 -13.90 11.36 -4.29
N GLY A 35 -14.30 12.36 -3.49
CA GLY A 35 -15.67 12.89 -3.49
C GLY A 35 -16.06 13.47 -4.84
N GLU A 36 -15.17 14.22 -5.50
CA GLU A 36 -15.42 14.74 -6.85
C GLU A 36 -15.55 13.61 -7.88
N ARG A 37 -14.70 12.57 -7.81
CA ARG A 37 -14.80 11.38 -8.67
C ARG A 37 -16.12 10.66 -8.48
N GLU A 38 -16.57 10.51 -7.24
CA GLU A 38 -17.82 9.83 -6.91
C GLU A 38 -19.05 10.60 -7.42
N MET A 39 -19.07 11.93 -7.27
CA MET A 39 -20.13 12.77 -7.87
C MET A 39 -20.18 12.63 -9.39
N ARG A 40 -19.02 12.68 -10.07
CA ARG A 40 -18.94 12.49 -11.52
C ARG A 40 -19.42 11.10 -11.93
N ARG A 41 -19.03 10.06 -11.19
CA ARG A 41 -19.50 8.69 -11.40
C ARG A 41 -21.01 8.58 -11.25
N ALA A 42 -21.59 9.13 -10.18
CA ALA A 42 -23.03 9.04 -9.93
C ALA A 42 -23.85 9.61 -11.10
N VAL A 43 -23.42 10.74 -11.66
CA VAL A 43 -24.06 11.35 -12.84
C VAL A 43 -23.91 10.45 -14.08
N GLN A 44 -22.72 9.91 -14.33
CA GLN A 44 -22.47 9.02 -15.47
C GLN A 44 -23.25 7.71 -15.37
N ASP A 45 -23.26 7.10 -14.19
CA ASP A 45 -23.95 5.84 -13.94
C ASP A 45 -25.47 6.02 -14.06
N GLU A 46 -26.02 7.16 -13.65
CA GLU A 46 -27.43 7.47 -13.87
C GLU A 46 -27.77 7.60 -15.36
N GLN A 47 -26.95 8.31 -16.13
CA GLN A 47 -27.13 8.42 -17.58
C GLN A 47 -27.04 7.06 -18.27
N ARG A 48 -26.08 6.22 -17.85
CA ARG A 48 -25.90 4.86 -18.39
C ARG A 48 -27.05 3.95 -18.02
N ARG A 49 -27.54 4.03 -16.78
CA ARG A 49 -28.71 3.27 -16.30
C ARG A 49 -29.95 3.60 -17.13
N LYS A 50 -30.21 4.89 -17.41
CA LYS A 50 -31.29 5.32 -18.31
C LYS A 50 -31.14 4.76 -19.73
N ALA A 51 -29.90 4.54 -20.19
CA ALA A 51 -29.60 3.92 -21.48
C ALA A 51 -29.53 2.38 -21.44
N GLY A 52 -29.91 1.73 -20.34
CA GLY A 52 -29.86 0.26 -20.19
C GLY A 52 -28.44 -0.32 -20.09
N LYS A 53 -27.43 0.51 -19.80
CA LYS A 53 -26.02 0.11 -19.70
C LYS A 53 -25.59 -0.03 -18.24
N ARG A 54 -24.66 -0.95 -17.98
CA ARG A 54 -24.01 -1.13 -16.67
C ARG A 54 -23.08 0.05 -16.33
N SER A 55 -22.80 0.23 -15.04
CA SER A 55 -21.83 1.20 -14.51
C SER A 55 -20.47 1.04 -15.18
N MET A 56 -19.86 2.15 -15.56
CA MET A 56 -18.47 2.23 -16.03
C MET A 56 -17.79 3.54 -15.59
N GLY A 57 -18.35 4.22 -14.59
CA GLY A 57 -17.72 5.43 -14.07
C GLY A 57 -16.34 5.13 -13.46
N PRO A 58 -15.54 6.18 -13.18
CA PRO A 58 -14.23 6.02 -12.54
C PRO A 58 -14.35 5.23 -11.24
N ALA A 59 -13.32 4.46 -10.90
CA ALA A 59 -13.30 3.70 -9.65
C ALA A 59 -13.53 4.64 -8.45
N ASN A 60 -14.23 4.15 -7.43
CA ASN A 60 -14.34 4.81 -6.13
C ASN A 60 -13.18 4.39 -5.20
N LEU A 61 -13.08 5.04 -4.04
CA LEU A 61 -11.99 4.77 -3.10
C LEU A 61 -12.04 3.33 -2.56
N GLU A 62 -13.23 2.80 -2.28
CA GLU A 62 -13.40 1.43 -1.79
C GLU A 62 -12.95 0.38 -2.81
N GLU A 63 -13.23 0.60 -4.10
CA GLU A 63 -12.76 -0.25 -5.20
C GLU A 63 -11.23 -0.18 -5.34
N ALA A 64 -10.64 1.01 -5.16
CA ALA A 64 -9.18 1.16 -5.17
C ALA A 64 -8.52 0.47 -3.96
N ILE A 65 -9.13 0.54 -2.77
CA ILE A 65 -8.69 -0.19 -1.58
C ILE A 65 -8.79 -1.69 -1.86
N ALA A 66 -9.93 -2.18 -2.36
CA ALA A 66 -10.12 -3.59 -2.68
C ALA A 66 -9.10 -4.10 -3.72
N ALA A 67 -8.82 -3.31 -4.75
CA ALA A 67 -7.79 -3.64 -5.74
C ALA A 67 -6.39 -3.68 -5.11
N THR A 68 -6.08 -2.77 -4.19
CA THR A 68 -4.81 -2.76 -3.45
C THR A 68 -4.65 -4.01 -2.58
N LEU A 69 -5.72 -4.44 -1.91
CA LEU A 69 -5.73 -5.68 -1.12
C LEU A 69 -5.52 -6.91 -1.99
N ALA A 70 -6.21 -6.97 -3.13
CA ALA A 70 -6.06 -8.06 -4.09
C ALA A 70 -4.62 -8.12 -4.65
N LEU A 71 -4.05 -6.96 -4.99
CA LEU A 71 -2.67 -6.88 -5.48
C LEU A 71 -1.67 -7.30 -4.39
N GLY A 72 -1.80 -6.78 -3.18
CA GLY A 72 -0.89 -7.10 -2.08
C GLY A 72 -0.92 -8.58 -1.69
N THR A 73 -2.10 -9.20 -1.69
CA THR A 73 -2.24 -10.65 -1.47
C THR A 73 -1.68 -11.46 -2.63
N ALA A 74 -1.88 -11.04 -3.88
CA ALA A 74 -1.29 -11.69 -5.05
C ALA A 74 0.25 -11.66 -5.00
N VAL A 75 0.84 -10.53 -4.61
CA VAL A 75 2.30 -10.39 -4.46
C VAL A 75 2.85 -11.35 -3.40
N GLY A 76 2.15 -11.52 -2.29
CA GLY A 76 2.53 -12.50 -1.26
C GLY A 76 2.31 -13.97 -1.65
N CYS A 77 1.60 -14.23 -2.75
CA CYS A 77 1.43 -15.56 -3.33
C CYS A 77 2.51 -15.88 -4.37
N LEU A 78 3.17 -14.88 -4.96
CA LEU A 78 4.23 -15.08 -5.96
C LEU A 78 5.51 -15.63 -5.32
N ASP A 79 5.95 -15.00 -4.23
CA ASP A 79 7.10 -15.44 -3.45
C ASP A 79 6.86 -15.15 -1.96
N ARG A 80 7.31 -16.06 -1.09
CA ARG A 80 7.25 -15.89 0.37
C ARG A 80 8.22 -14.83 0.87
N GLN A 81 9.26 -14.54 0.09
CA GLN A 81 10.24 -13.52 0.40
C GLN A 81 9.82 -12.12 -0.06
N ASN A 82 8.71 -12.01 -0.80
CA ASN A 82 8.17 -10.72 -1.20
C ASN A 82 7.69 -9.92 -0.01
N CYS A 83 8.11 -8.67 0.02
CA CYS A 83 7.71 -7.69 1.00
C CYS A 83 6.74 -6.69 0.37
N LEU A 84 5.81 -6.19 1.17
CA LEU A 84 4.83 -5.19 0.76
C LEU A 84 4.82 -4.03 1.75
N SER A 85 4.89 -2.82 1.24
CA SER A 85 4.55 -1.61 1.98
C SER A 85 3.46 -0.83 1.26
N VAL A 86 2.47 -0.36 2.01
CA VAL A 86 1.42 0.51 1.51
C VAL A 86 1.50 1.83 2.24
N VAL A 87 1.65 2.91 1.49
CA VAL A 87 1.75 4.29 1.99
C VAL A 87 0.53 5.06 1.51
N GLY A 88 -0.20 5.65 2.44
CA GLY A 88 -1.33 6.52 2.17
C GLY A 88 -0.89 7.98 2.08
N VAL A 89 -1.49 8.72 1.16
CA VAL A 89 -1.30 10.17 1.00
C VAL A 89 -2.66 10.84 1.04
N SER A 90 -2.82 11.91 1.82
CA SER A 90 -4.07 12.67 1.90
C SER A 90 -3.79 14.17 2.02
N GLY A 91 -3.82 14.86 0.88
CA GLY A 91 -3.33 16.24 0.77
C GLY A 91 -1.84 16.31 1.11
N SER A 92 -1.49 17.01 2.19
CA SER A 92 -0.11 17.13 2.69
C SER A 92 0.29 16.06 3.71
N GLU A 93 -0.64 15.20 4.15
CA GLU A 93 -0.36 14.17 5.14
C GLU A 93 0.02 12.85 4.45
N THR A 94 1.01 12.16 5.00
CA THR A 94 1.43 10.83 4.54
C THR A 94 1.56 9.88 5.72
N ALA A 95 1.17 8.62 5.55
CA ALA A 95 1.35 7.60 6.58
C ALA A 95 1.54 6.21 5.98
N VAL A 96 2.39 5.39 6.61
CA VAL A 96 2.46 3.96 6.29
C VAL A 96 1.19 3.29 6.80
N LEU A 97 0.40 2.73 5.89
CA LEU A 97 -0.84 2.00 6.16
C LEU A 97 -0.55 0.52 6.45
N TYR A 98 0.47 -0.03 5.80
CA TYR A 98 0.94 -1.40 6.02
C TYR A 98 2.45 -1.54 5.72
N PRO A 99 3.20 -2.32 6.51
CA PRO A 99 2.85 -2.83 7.83
C PRO A 99 2.74 -1.68 8.85
N ARG A 100 1.86 -1.80 9.85
CA ARG A 100 1.71 -0.77 10.90
C ARG A 100 2.85 -0.85 11.92
N LYS A 101 3.13 0.25 12.64
CA LYS A 101 4.28 0.39 13.56
C LYS A 101 4.43 -0.74 14.59
N SER A 102 3.33 -1.34 15.04
CA SER A 102 3.34 -2.50 15.96
C SER A 102 3.85 -3.79 15.32
N SER A 103 3.97 -3.84 14.00
CA SER A 103 4.27 -5.04 13.20
C SER A 103 5.61 -4.95 12.47
N LEU A 104 6.28 -3.80 12.52
CA LEU A 104 7.53 -3.54 11.78
C LEU A 104 8.71 -4.37 12.30
N GLY A 105 8.79 -4.60 13.62
CA GLY A 105 9.83 -5.44 14.22
C GLY A 105 9.76 -6.89 13.74
N HIS A 106 8.56 -7.46 13.69
CA HIS A 106 8.35 -8.83 13.20
C HIS A 106 8.48 -8.97 11.67
N ALA A 107 8.14 -7.92 10.92
CA ALA A 107 8.25 -7.92 9.45
C ALA A 107 9.71 -7.79 8.95
N VAL A 108 10.60 -7.21 9.76
CA VAL A 108 11.99 -6.92 9.35
C VAL A 108 13.02 -7.85 10.03
N HIS A 109 12.80 -8.27 11.28
CA HIS A 109 13.82 -8.96 12.07
C HIS A 109 13.50 -10.41 12.47
N ASP A 110 12.24 -10.81 12.55
CA ASP A 110 11.86 -12.12 13.11
C ASP A 110 11.44 -13.16 12.07
N ALA A 111 11.76 -12.96 10.79
CA ALA A 111 11.66 -14.04 9.83
C ALA A 111 12.86 -14.98 10.05
N PRO A 112 12.73 -16.15 10.71
CA PRO A 112 13.74 -17.19 10.59
C PRO A 112 14.00 -17.39 9.10
N GLU A 113 15.23 -17.71 8.72
CA GLU A 113 15.70 -17.76 7.33
C GLU A 113 14.79 -18.58 6.38
N TRP A 114 13.86 -19.38 6.92
CA TRP A 114 12.90 -20.22 6.22
C TRP A 114 11.42 -19.81 6.36
N SER A 115 11.07 -18.78 7.15
CA SER A 115 9.73 -18.21 7.20
C SER A 115 9.77 -16.72 6.86
N GLY A 116 9.86 -16.42 5.56
CA GLY A 116 9.47 -15.10 5.08
C GLY A 116 8.11 -14.77 5.69
N SER A 117 8.02 -13.64 6.39
CA SER A 117 6.79 -13.22 7.07
C SER A 117 5.73 -13.03 6.00
N LYS A 118 4.90 -14.07 5.80
CA LYS A 118 3.87 -14.07 4.77
C LYS A 118 3.02 -12.82 4.97
N ILE A 119 2.75 -12.10 3.88
CA ILE A 119 1.83 -10.97 3.90
C ILE A 119 0.50 -11.47 4.48
N ASP A 120 0.21 -11.06 5.71
CA ASP A 120 -1.02 -11.41 6.40
C ASP A 120 -2.16 -10.58 5.79
N ALA A 121 -3.05 -11.26 5.07
CA ALA A 121 -4.18 -10.64 4.39
C ALA A 121 -5.13 -9.91 5.35
N ARG A 122 -5.30 -10.42 6.58
CA ARG A 122 -6.15 -9.79 7.59
C ARG A 122 -5.49 -8.52 8.13
N ALA A 123 -4.21 -8.59 8.47
CA ALA A 123 -3.46 -7.42 8.92
C ALA A 123 -3.33 -6.36 7.81
N LEU A 124 -3.25 -6.78 6.55
CA LEU A 124 -3.25 -5.91 5.39
C LEU A 124 -4.59 -5.18 5.23
N ASP A 125 -5.72 -5.90 5.27
CA ASP A 125 -7.07 -5.30 5.18
C ASP A 125 -7.34 -4.32 6.32
N GLU A 126 -7.11 -4.74 7.56
CA GLU A 126 -7.30 -3.89 8.73
C GLU A 126 -6.36 -2.67 8.72
N GLY A 127 -5.09 -2.88 8.39
CA GLY A 127 -4.07 -1.82 8.32
C GLY A 127 -4.41 -0.75 7.28
N ILE A 128 -4.81 -1.16 6.07
CA ILE A 128 -5.22 -0.23 5.03
C ILE A 128 -6.50 0.49 5.42
N ARG A 129 -7.58 -0.20 5.78
CA ARG A 129 -8.87 0.45 6.06
C ARG A 129 -8.79 1.44 7.21
N LEU A 130 -8.20 1.02 8.33
CA LEU A 130 -8.06 1.86 9.51
C LEU A 130 -7.08 3.01 9.25
N GLY A 131 -5.95 2.72 8.58
CA GLY A 131 -4.97 3.75 8.23
C GLY A 131 -5.53 4.82 7.28
N VAL A 132 -6.34 4.43 6.30
CA VAL A 132 -7.03 5.36 5.39
C VAL A 132 -8.01 6.24 6.16
N ALA A 133 -8.85 5.65 7.02
CA ALA A 133 -9.81 6.40 7.83
C ALA A 133 -9.12 7.42 8.76
N GLU A 134 -8.07 7.00 9.46
CA GLU A 134 -7.27 7.88 10.32
C GLU A 134 -6.59 9.01 9.52
N LEU A 135 -6.00 8.67 8.37
CA LEU A 135 -5.27 9.63 7.54
C LEU A 135 -6.23 10.68 6.94
N ALA A 136 -7.39 10.24 6.45
CA ALA A 136 -8.44 11.12 5.96
C ALA A 136 -8.95 12.07 7.06
N ALA A 137 -9.18 11.56 8.27
CA ALA A 137 -9.61 12.37 9.41
C ALA A 137 -8.56 13.41 9.84
N ARG A 138 -7.26 13.05 9.83
CA ARG A 138 -6.17 14.01 10.11
C ARG A 138 -6.09 15.11 9.06
N SER A 139 -6.26 14.76 7.78
CA SER A 139 -6.20 15.71 6.67
C SER A 139 -7.34 16.75 6.73
N THR A 140 -8.56 16.30 7.02
CA THR A 140 -9.71 17.20 7.17
C THR A 140 -9.59 18.11 8.40
N ALA A 141 -9.11 17.59 9.53
CA ALA A 141 -8.90 18.37 10.75
C ALA A 141 -7.89 19.52 10.57
N ARG A 142 -6.84 19.35 9.76
CA ARG A 142 -5.86 20.42 9.48
C ARG A 142 -6.37 21.49 8.52
N THR A 143 -7.31 21.14 7.67
CA THR A 143 -7.83 22.06 6.63
C THR A 143 -8.85 23.04 7.21
N GLN A 144 -9.39 22.80 8.42
CA GLN A 144 -10.26 23.76 9.10
C GLN A 144 -9.42 24.89 9.72
N PRO A 145 -9.65 26.17 9.35
CA PRO A 145 -8.98 27.29 9.98
C PRO A 145 -9.42 27.41 11.43
N THR A 146 -8.46 27.53 12.35
CA THR A 146 -8.69 27.87 13.76
C THR A 146 -9.16 29.32 13.87
N SER A 147 -10.41 29.60 13.49
CA SER A 147 -11.04 30.91 13.69
C SER A 147 -11.44 31.08 15.16
N SER A 148 -10.47 31.37 16.03
CA SER A 148 -10.72 31.99 17.34
C SER A 148 -9.42 32.43 18.00
N SER A 149 -8.91 33.59 17.59
CA SER A 149 -8.15 34.43 18.51
C SER A 149 -9.01 35.67 18.82
N PRO A 150 -9.62 35.77 20.01
CA PRO A 150 -10.25 37.01 20.43
C PRO A 150 -9.14 38.03 20.68
N SER A 151 -9.07 39.04 19.80
CA SER A 151 -8.28 40.24 20.00
C SER A 151 -8.76 40.93 21.29
N LYS A 152 -7.97 40.83 22.37
CA LYS A 152 -8.20 41.65 23.57
C LYS A 152 -7.87 43.10 23.22
N GLN A 153 -8.90 43.95 23.24
CA GLN A 153 -8.79 45.40 23.39
C GLN A 153 -8.50 45.75 24.86
#